data_AF-X0RTA6-F1
#
_entry.id   AF-X0RTA6-F1
#
_cell.length_a   1.000
_cell.length_b   1.000
_cell.length_c   1.000
_cell.angle_alpha   90.00
_cell.angle_beta   90.00
_cell.angle_gamma   90.00
#
_symmetry.space_group_name_H-M   'P 1'
#
loop_
_entity.id
_entity.type
_entity.pdbx_description
1 polymer ?
#
loop_
_entity_poly.entity_id
_entity_poly.type
_entity_poly.pdbx_seq_one_letter_code
_entity_poly.pdbx_strand_id
1 'polypeptide(L)'
;MTLTEMKILVKEFIRNYEDPVLNMMFHSMETLPGKTPFVRNKIQQKLYLNRLEKIIKHLKENRFKSKTLEMVYNEKLREIS
;
A
#
# COMPACT_ATOMS: atom_id res chain seq x y z
N MET A 1 -5.26 -6.35 9.48
CA MET A 1 -4.78 -7.07 8.29
C MET A 1 -3.33 -7.48 8.50
N THR A 2 -3.02 -8.74 8.28
CA THR A 2 -1.66 -9.30 8.32
C THR A 2 -0.94 -9.05 6.98
N LEU A 3 0.38 -9.21 6.96
CA LEU A 3 1.15 -9.10 5.71
C LEU A 3 0.73 -10.15 4.68
N THR A 4 0.40 -11.37 5.12
CA THR A 4 -0.04 -12.45 4.25
C THR A 4 -1.36 -12.13 3.57
N GLU A 5 -2.35 -11.67 4.35
CA GLU A 5 -3.65 -11.23 3.82
C GLU A 5 -3.49 -10.11 2.77
N MET A 6 -2.66 -9.10 3.06
CA MET A 6 -2.37 -8.02 2.10
C MET A 6 -1.76 -8.56 0.79
N LYS A 7 -0.82 -9.50 0.87
CA LYS A 7 -0.20 -10.11 -0.32
C LYS A 7 -1.19 -10.94 -1.14
N ILE A 8 -2.10 -11.66 -0.48
CA ILE A 8 -3.15 -12.42 -1.16
C ILE A 8 -4.06 -11.48 -1.94
N LEU A 9 -4.52 -10.39 -1.31
CA LEU A 9 -5.35 -9.39 -1.97
C LEU A 9 -4.65 -8.78 -3.19
N VAL A 10 -3.36 -8.43 -3.07
CA VAL A 10 -2.56 -7.92 -4.21
C VAL A 10 -2.53 -8.94 -5.34
N LYS A 11 -2.26 -10.22 -5.04
CA LYS A 11 -2.21 -11.29 -6.04
C LYS A 11 -3.55 -11.48 -6.75
N GLU A 12 -4.65 -11.47 -6.01
CA GLU A 12 -6.00 -11.59 -6.57
C GLU A 12 -6.33 -10.40 -7.46
N PHE A 13 -5.95 -9.19 -7.04
CA PHE A 13 -6.18 -7.97 -7.81
C PHE A 13 -5.40 -7.97 -9.12
N ILE A 14 -4.12 -8.35 -9.11
CA ILE A 14 -3.31 -8.49 -10.33
C ILE A 14 -3.90 -9.52 -11.30
N ARG A 15 -4.47 -10.61 -10.78
CA ARG A 15 -5.04 -11.67 -11.63
C ARG A 15 -6.34 -11.25 -12.32
N ASN A 16 -7.14 -10.42 -11.66
CA ASN A 16 -8.51 -10.15 -12.08
C ASN A 16 -8.66 -8.88 -12.95
N TYR A 17 -7.63 -8.04 -13.05
CA TYR A 17 -7.69 -6.76 -13.77
C TYR A 17 -6.49 -6.59 -14.70
N GLU A 18 -6.72 -6.02 -15.88
CA GLU A 18 -5.71 -5.83 -16.93
C GLU A 18 -4.70 -4.71 -16.60
N ASP A 19 -5.19 -3.58 -16.05
CA ASP A 19 -4.36 -2.46 -15.56
C ASP A 19 -4.76 -2.08 -14.11
N PRO A 20 -4.34 -2.86 -13.11
CA PRO A 20 -4.76 -2.66 -11.73
C PRO A 20 -4.14 -1.41 -11.10
N VAL A 21 -5.00 -0.49 -10.65
CA VAL A 21 -4.58 0.64 -9.81
C VAL A 21 -4.93 0.38 -8.34
N LEU A 22 -3.92 0.27 -7.49
CA LEU A 22 -4.09 0.12 -6.04
C LEU A 22 -3.98 1.48 -5.35
N ASN A 23 -5.10 2.00 -4.85
CA ASN A 23 -5.13 3.20 -4.03
C ASN A 23 -4.92 2.84 -2.55
N MET A 24 -3.79 3.24 -1.98
CA MET A 24 -3.47 3.03 -0.56
C MET A 24 -3.73 4.31 0.23
N MET A 25 -4.59 4.23 1.25
CA MET A 25 -4.87 5.33 2.17
C MET A 25 -4.14 5.12 3.50
N PHE A 26 -3.52 6.18 4.02
CA PHE A 26 -2.89 6.18 5.34
C PHE A 26 -3.49 7.28 6.19
N HIS A 27 -4.05 6.92 7.35
CA HIS A 27 -4.43 7.91 8.35
C HIS A 27 -3.22 8.23 9.24
N SER A 28 -2.86 9.51 9.34
CA SER A 28 -1.67 9.97 10.08
C SER A 28 -1.61 9.45 11.53
N MET A 29 -2.77 9.28 12.16
CA MET A 29 -2.91 8.80 13.54
C MET A 29 -2.59 7.30 13.70
N GLU A 30 -2.63 6.50 12.63
CA GLU A 30 -2.36 5.04 12.70
C GLU A 30 -0.94 4.74 13.13
N THR A 31 -0.01 5.63 12.84
CA THR A 31 1.39 5.46 13.24
C THR A 31 1.65 5.90 14.68
N LEU A 32 0.72 6.58 15.35
CA LEU A 32 0.94 7.15 16.67
C LEU A 32 0.52 6.16 17.78
N PRO A 33 1.44 5.77 18.69
CA PRO A 33 1.10 4.91 19.83
C PRO A 33 -0.03 5.48 20.68
N GLY A 34 -1.04 4.65 20.95
CA GLY A 34 -2.15 4.97 21.84
C GLY A 34 -3.22 5.87 21.21
N LYS A 35 -3.10 6.22 19.91
CA LYS A 35 -4.11 7.02 19.19
C LYS A 35 -5.10 6.18 18.39
N THR A 36 -4.76 4.92 18.11
CA THR A 36 -5.66 3.96 17.45
C THR A 36 -5.65 2.63 18.20
N PRO A 37 -6.71 1.81 18.08
CA PRO A 37 -6.73 0.47 18.67
C PRO A 37 -5.69 -0.48 18.05
N PHE A 38 -5.16 -0.13 16.88
CA PHE A 38 -4.23 -0.93 16.08
C PHE A 38 -2.76 -0.75 16.46
N VAL A 39 -2.39 0.44 16.96
CA VAL A 39 -1.03 0.76 17.42
C VAL A 39 -1.10 1.35 18.83
N ARG A 40 -0.96 0.49 19.84
CA ARG A 40 -1.10 0.86 21.26
C ARG A 40 0.23 1.25 21.91
N ASN A 41 1.34 0.74 21.37
CA ASN A 41 2.67 0.95 21.93
C ASN A 41 3.75 1.02 20.83
N LYS A 42 4.99 1.35 21.23
CA LYS A 42 6.14 1.49 20.33
C LYS A 42 6.51 0.21 19.59
N ILE A 43 6.32 -0.96 20.21
CA ILE A 43 6.59 -2.26 19.58
C ILE A 43 5.60 -2.48 18.43
N GLN A 44 4.32 -2.25 18.68
CA GLN A 44 3.27 -2.36 17.66
C GLN A 44 3.46 -1.32 16.54
N GLN A 45 3.92 -0.12 16.86
CA GLN A 45 4.29 0.89 15.87
C GLN A 45 5.38 0.36 14.93
N LYS A 46 6.47 -0.19 15.49
CA LYS A 46 7.57 -0.79 14.70
C LYS A 46 7.09 -1.95 13.84
N LEU A 47 6.20 -2.80 14.36
CA LEU A 47 5.61 -3.91 13.61
C LEU A 47 4.72 -3.42 12.47
N TYR A 48 3.91 -2.37 12.69
CA TYR A 48 3.10 -1.75 11.65
C TYR A 48 3.98 -1.19 10.53
N LEU A 49 5.00 -0.40 10.86
CA LEU A 49 5.92 0.18 9.88
C LEU A 49 6.68 -0.90 9.09
N ASN A 50 7.13 -1.96 9.75
CA ASN A 50 7.78 -3.10 9.07
C ASN A 50 6.83 -3.82 8.10
N ARG A 51 5.55 -3.97 8.47
CA ARG A 51 4.54 -4.54 7.55
C ARG A 51 4.32 -3.62 6.35
N LEU A 52 4.25 -2.31 6.58
CA LEU A 52 4.10 -1.30 5.53
C LEU A 52 5.27 -1.34 4.53
N GLU A 53 6.49 -1.39 5.04
CA GLU A 53 7.70 -1.52 4.21
C GLU A 53 7.68 -2.79 3.37
N LYS A 54 7.32 -3.93 3.98
CA LYS A 54 7.25 -5.22 3.30
C LYS A 54 6.17 -5.27 2.21
N ILE A 55 5.00 -4.65 2.42
CA ILE A 55 3.97 -4.62 1.39
C ILE A 55 4.34 -3.67 0.24
N ILE A 56 4.94 -2.51 0.54
CA ILE A 56 5.44 -1.59 -0.50
C ILE A 56 6.54 -2.27 -1.34
N LYS A 57 7.46 -2.99 -0.70
CA LYS A 57 8.47 -3.78 -1.41
C LYS A 57 7.83 -4.83 -2.32
N HIS A 58 6.85 -5.57 -1.81
CA HIS A 58 6.13 -6.57 -2.59
C HIS A 58 5.42 -5.97 -3.82
N LEU A 59 4.82 -4.78 -3.68
CA LEU A 59 4.20 -4.06 -4.80
C LEU A 59 5.24 -3.70 -5.88
N LYS A 60 6.41 -3.19 -5.48
CA LYS A 60 7.52 -2.90 -6.40
C LYS A 60 8.02 -4.14 -7.14
N GLU A 61 8.14 -5.27 -6.45
CA GLU A 61 8.51 -6.57 -7.05
C GLU A 61 7.49 -7.03 -8.10
N ASN A 62 6.21 -6.70 -7.90
CA ASN A 62 5.12 -6.94 -8.86
C ASN A 62 4.93 -5.80 -9.87
N ARG A 63 5.96 -4.96 -10.08
CA ARG A 63 5.99 -3.88 -11.09
C ARG A 63 4.97 -2.76 -10.89
N PHE A 64 4.39 -2.62 -9.69
CA PHE A 64 3.59 -1.43 -9.37
C PHE A 64 4.51 -0.19 -9.33
N LYS A 65 4.04 0.88 -9.96
CA LYS A 65 4.67 2.20 -9.90
C LYS A 65 3.83 3.13 -9.03
N SER A 66 4.50 3.94 -8.21
CA SER A 66 3.80 5.00 -7.46
C SER A 66 3.38 6.09 -8.45
N LYS A 67 2.09 6.41 -8.46
CA LYS A 67 1.50 7.45 -9.29
C LYS A 67 0.77 8.46 -8.39
N THR A 68 0.85 9.73 -8.74
CA THR A 68 -0.06 10.74 -8.17
C THR A 68 -1.44 10.59 -8.80
N LEU A 69 -2.47 11.18 -8.19
CA LEU A 69 -3.81 11.22 -8.79
C LEU A 69 -3.79 11.87 -10.18
N GLU A 70 -3.00 12.94 -10.35
CA GLU A 70 -2.84 13.61 -11.64
C GLU A 70 -2.34 12.65 -12.74
N MET A 71 -1.33 11.83 -12.43
CA MET A 71 -0.80 10.83 -13.37
C MET A 71 -1.83 9.74 -13.73
N VAL A 72 -2.78 9.47 -12.84
CA VAL A 72 -3.85 8.50 -13.10
C VAL A 72 -4.91 9.12 -14.00
N TYR A 73 -5.33 10.36 -13.79
CA TYR A 73 -6.42 10.97 -14.55
C TYR A 73 -6.00 11.63 -15.87
N ASN A 74 -4.74 12.02 -16.02
CA ASN A 74 -4.26 12.71 -17.20
C ASN A 74 -3.65 11.72 -18.22
N GLU A 75 -4.37 11.44 -19.31
CA GLU A 75 -4.00 10.42 -20.31
C GLU A 75 -2.61 10.62 -20.92
N LYS A 76 -2.19 11.88 -21.14
CA LYS A 76 -0.86 12.21 -21.69
C LYS A 76 0.31 11.82 -20.79
N LEU A 77 0.09 11.67 -19.47
CA LEU A 77 1.12 11.32 -18.49
C LEU A 77 1.19 9.81 -18.19
N ARG A 78 0.21 9.03 -18.66
CA ARG A 78 0.17 7.58 -18.42
C ARG A 78 1.28 6.83 -19.17
N GLU A 79 1.70 7.33 -20.33
CA GLU A 79 2.67 6.66 -21.21
C GLU A 79 4.14 6.96 -20.89
N ILE A 80 4.42 8.03 -20.13
CA ILE A 80 5.78 8.53 -19.88
C ILE A 80 6.41 7.92 -18.60
N SER A 81 5.68 7.09 -17.84
CA SER A 81 6.08 6.65 -16.49
C SER A 81 6.33 5.16 -16.29
#